data_AF-A0A6N7PFL7-F1
#
_entry.id   AF-A0A6N7PFL7-F1
#
_cell.length_a   1.000
_cell.length_b   1.000
_cell.length_c   1.000
_cell.angle_alpha   90.00
_cell.angle_beta   90.00
_cell.angle_gamma   90.00
#
_symmetry.space_group_name_H-M   'P 1'
#
loop_
_entity.id
_entity.type
_entity.pdbx_description
1 polymer ?
#
loop_
_entity_poly.entity_id
_entity_poly.type
_entity_poly.pdbx_seq_one_letter_code
_entity_poly.pdbx_strand_id
1 'polypeptide(L)'
;MAILQLDPILYVLRARVLVVTLLFTIFGQALTKLLKIDEMAAYYESLAPLLALVISLLISLFIKGRKTKTLARNIKIAAGVMFVCLLVAVGFYTQLFIKSTFKFKGFDSNTVSYYVKGSKDAYSASALEFKKKHPVITSDDDLIREGFGGPEHKSKAWTEDSIQQNLLNLILGYCMVVMLFAGIISLLCESLYVAKRSPQKKKKEVVTPV
;
A
#
# COMPACT_ATOMS: atom_id res chain seq x y z
N MET A 1 -18.46 -40.91 -11.48
CA MET A 1 -18.00 -39.49 -11.47
C MET A 1 -17.73 -39.12 -10.01
N ALA A 2 -16.54 -39.42 -9.52
CA ALA A 2 -16.17 -39.22 -8.12
C ALA A 2 -15.91 -37.72 -7.88
N ILE A 3 -16.84 -37.05 -7.21
CA ILE A 3 -16.63 -35.71 -6.69
C ILE A 3 -15.61 -35.86 -5.56
N LEU A 4 -14.33 -35.65 -5.89
CA LEU A 4 -13.24 -35.56 -4.93
C LEU A 4 -13.67 -34.57 -3.84
N GLN A 5 -13.95 -35.08 -2.65
CA GLN A 5 -14.02 -34.27 -1.45
C GLN A 5 -12.63 -33.67 -1.25
N LEU A 6 -12.39 -32.49 -1.83
CA LEU A 6 -11.19 -31.72 -1.54
C LEU A 6 -11.15 -31.53 -0.03
N ASP A 7 -10.03 -31.91 0.58
CA ASP A 7 -9.81 -31.69 1.99
C ASP A 7 -10.16 -30.23 2.34
N PRO A 8 -10.88 -29.99 3.45
CA PRO A 8 -11.29 -28.65 3.85
C PRO A 8 -10.09 -27.69 4.01
N ILE A 9 -8.88 -28.24 4.19
CA ILE A 9 -7.61 -27.53 4.21
C ILE A 9 -7.24 -27.01 2.81
N LEU A 10 -7.34 -27.86 1.78
CA LEU A 10 -6.99 -27.50 0.39
C LEU A 10 -7.94 -26.45 -0.18
N TYR A 11 -9.24 -26.57 0.13
CA TYR A 11 -10.25 -25.59 -0.28
C TYR A 11 -9.97 -24.20 0.31
N VAL A 12 -9.62 -24.14 1.59
CA VAL A 12 -9.27 -22.90 2.28
C VAL A 12 -7.98 -22.30 1.71
N LEU A 13 -6.98 -23.13 1.40
CA LEU A 13 -5.74 -22.66 0.78
C LEU A 13 -6.00 -22.05 -0.60
N ARG A 14 -6.80 -22.72 -1.43
CA ARG A 14 -7.14 -22.26 -2.79
C ARG A 14 -7.93 -20.96 -2.77
N ALA A 15 -8.93 -20.85 -1.87
CA ALA A 15 -9.69 -19.62 -1.69
C ALA A 15 -8.79 -18.44 -1.26
N ARG A 16 -7.77 -18.69 -0.43
CA ARG A 16 -6.81 -17.66 0.00
C ARG A 16 -5.90 -17.21 -1.12
N VAL A 17 -5.31 -18.14 -1.85
CA VAL A 17 -4.49 -17.80 -3.01
C VAL A 17 -5.32 -16.97 -3.98
N LEU A 18 -6.54 -17.39 -4.27
CA LEU A 18 -7.43 -16.69 -5.20
C LEU A 18 -7.78 -15.27 -4.71
N VAL A 19 -8.08 -15.09 -3.41
CA VAL A 19 -8.31 -13.75 -2.82
C VAL A 19 -7.06 -12.89 -2.88
N VAL A 20 -5.88 -13.43 -2.55
CA VAL A 20 -4.62 -12.67 -2.61
C VAL A 20 -4.32 -12.29 -4.05
N THR A 21 -4.43 -13.21 -5.01
CA THR A 21 -4.23 -12.93 -6.44
C THR A 21 -5.22 -11.87 -6.92
N LEU A 22 -6.51 -12.00 -6.59
CA LEU A 22 -7.53 -11.02 -6.97
C LEU A 22 -7.24 -9.63 -6.38
N LEU A 23 -6.83 -9.56 -5.12
CA LEU A 23 -6.42 -8.31 -4.48
C LEU A 23 -5.19 -7.73 -5.19
N PHE A 24 -4.17 -8.54 -5.49
CA PHE A 24 -3.00 -8.07 -6.24
C PHE A 24 -3.37 -7.59 -7.65
N THR A 25 -4.31 -8.23 -8.33
CA THR A 25 -4.76 -7.78 -9.66
C THR A 25 -5.54 -6.47 -9.57
N ILE A 26 -6.55 -6.39 -8.69
CA ILE A 26 -7.39 -5.20 -8.55
C ILE A 26 -6.59 -4.03 -7.98
N PHE A 27 -5.85 -4.25 -6.90
CA PHE A 27 -5.03 -3.21 -6.28
C PHE A 27 -3.81 -2.88 -7.13
N GLY A 28 -3.16 -3.85 -7.76
CA GLY A 28 -2.05 -3.58 -8.69
C GLY A 28 -2.47 -2.65 -9.83
N GLN A 29 -3.66 -2.89 -10.42
CA GLN A 29 -4.21 -2.01 -11.47
C GLN A 29 -4.73 -0.67 -10.94
N ALA A 30 -5.39 -0.65 -9.78
CA ALA A 30 -5.87 0.59 -9.17
C ALA A 30 -4.70 1.48 -8.74
N LEU A 31 -3.64 0.89 -8.19
CA LEU A 31 -2.45 1.60 -7.72
C LEU A 31 -1.58 2.10 -8.88
N THR A 32 -1.44 1.36 -9.98
CA THR A 32 -0.76 1.88 -11.19
C THR A 32 -1.46 3.12 -11.76
N LYS A 33 -2.78 3.25 -11.59
CA LYS A 33 -3.52 4.46 -11.97
C LYS A 33 -3.48 5.57 -10.91
N LEU A 34 -3.42 5.21 -9.63
CA LEU A 34 -3.39 6.17 -8.52
C LEU A 34 -2.01 6.81 -8.34
N LEU A 35 -0.95 6.07 -8.66
CA LEU A 35 0.46 6.43 -8.50
C LEU A 35 1.13 6.50 -9.87
N LYS A 36 0.72 7.46 -10.68
CA LYS A 36 1.39 7.76 -11.96
C LYS A 36 2.69 8.54 -11.73
N ILE A 37 3.57 7.97 -10.90
CA ILE A 37 4.97 8.39 -10.78
C ILE A 37 5.73 7.51 -11.76
N ASP A 38 6.04 8.06 -12.94
CA ASP A 38 6.67 7.28 -14.01
C ASP A 38 8.01 6.67 -13.56
N GLU A 39 8.72 7.37 -12.68
CA GLU A 39 10.02 6.95 -12.13
C GLU A 39 9.94 5.75 -11.17
N MET A 40 8.77 5.44 -10.61
CA MET A 40 8.61 4.36 -9.64
C MET A 40 7.99 3.08 -10.21
N ALA A 41 7.58 3.08 -11.47
CA ALA A 41 6.87 1.95 -12.08
C ALA A 41 7.64 0.62 -11.93
N ALA A 42 8.94 0.62 -12.26
CA ALA A 42 9.80 -0.56 -12.16
C ALA A 42 10.02 -1.02 -10.70
N TYR A 43 10.09 -0.07 -9.75
CA TYR A 43 10.23 -0.38 -8.33
C TYR A 43 8.96 -1.04 -7.80
N TYR A 44 7.79 -0.56 -8.16
CA TYR A 44 6.52 -1.16 -7.75
C TYR A 44 6.31 -2.55 -8.33
N GLU A 45 6.69 -2.77 -9.58
CA GLU A 45 6.65 -4.09 -10.21
C GLU A 45 7.55 -5.09 -9.47
N SER A 46 8.78 -4.67 -9.12
CA SER A 46 9.74 -5.49 -8.38
C SER A 46 9.34 -5.75 -6.93
N LEU A 47 8.63 -4.82 -6.29
CA LEU A 47 8.17 -4.95 -4.90
C LEU A 47 6.92 -5.81 -4.76
N ALA A 48 6.11 -5.94 -5.82
CA ALA A 48 4.89 -6.74 -5.81
C ALA A 48 5.10 -8.20 -5.35
N PRO A 49 6.04 -8.99 -5.91
CA PRO A 49 6.26 -10.38 -5.47
C PRO A 49 6.78 -10.47 -4.02
N LEU A 50 7.63 -9.52 -3.59
CA LEU A 50 8.14 -9.49 -2.22
C LEU A 50 7.01 -9.20 -1.22
N LEU A 51 6.15 -8.23 -1.52
CA LEU A 51 4.96 -7.94 -0.74
C LEU A 51 4.01 -9.15 -0.72
N ALA A 52 3.82 -9.84 -1.85
CA ALA A 52 2.99 -11.03 -1.90
C ALA A 52 3.52 -12.14 -0.98
N LEU A 53 4.84 -12.33 -0.92
CA LEU A 53 5.49 -13.28 -0.03
C LEU A 53 5.29 -12.90 1.45
N VAL A 54 5.54 -11.65 1.82
CA VAL A 54 5.37 -11.15 3.21
C VAL A 54 3.92 -11.30 3.65
N ILE A 55 2.97 -10.93 2.80
CA ILE A 55 1.54 -11.07 3.07
C ILE A 55 1.17 -12.55 3.26
N SER A 56 1.69 -13.44 2.40
CA SER A 56 1.44 -14.88 2.50
C SER A 56 2.00 -15.48 3.79
N LEU A 57 3.18 -15.02 4.24
CA LEU A 57 3.78 -15.40 5.52
C LEU A 57 2.97 -14.88 6.71
N LEU A 58 2.54 -13.62 6.67
CA LEU A 58 1.67 -13.04 7.70
C LEU A 58 0.37 -13.82 7.84
N ILE A 59 -0.31 -14.08 6.72
CA ILE A 59 -1.51 -14.91 6.67
C ILE A 59 -1.23 -16.27 7.33
N SER A 60 -0.15 -16.96 6.93
CA SER A 60 0.24 -18.27 7.45
C SER A 60 0.47 -18.28 8.97
N LEU A 61 1.07 -17.22 9.52
CA LEU A 61 1.27 -17.05 10.96
C LEU A 61 -0.05 -16.90 11.71
N PHE A 62 -0.98 -16.09 11.20
CA PHE A 62 -2.28 -15.86 11.85
C PHE A 62 -3.12 -17.14 11.91
N ILE A 63 -3.06 -17.99 10.89
CA ILE A 63 -3.89 -19.20 10.76
C ILE A 63 -3.59 -20.28 11.81
N LYS A 64 -2.40 -20.29 12.42
CA LYS A 64 -1.99 -21.36 13.34
C LYS A 64 -2.59 -21.21 14.76
N GLY A 65 -3.43 -20.21 15.00
CA GLY A 65 -4.04 -19.92 16.31
C GLY A 65 -5.16 -20.88 16.75
N ARG A 66 -5.04 -21.46 17.95
CA ARG A 66 -6.10 -22.28 18.59
C ARG A 66 -7.36 -21.44 18.88
N LYS A 67 -8.51 -21.89 18.37
CA LYS A 67 -9.79 -21.16 18.41
C LYS A 67 -10.44 -21.20 19.80
N THR A 68 -10.34 -20.09 20.54
CA THR A 68 -11.13 -19.83 21.75
C THR A 68 -12.03 -18.61 21.52
N LYS A 69 -13.15 -18.50 22.25
CA LYS A 69 -14.07 -17.35 22.14
C LYS A 69 -13.36 -16.01 22.46
N THR A 70 -12.36 -16.05 23.34
CA THR A 70 -11.50 -14.90 23.66
C THR A 70 -10.66 -14.46 22.46
N LEU A 71 -10.15 -15.41 21.66
CA LEU A 71 -9.40 -15.12 20.43
C LEU A 71 -10.24 -14.34 19.42
N ALA A 72 -11.52 -14.70 19.25
CA ALA A 72 -12.40 -14.02 18.30
C ALA A 72 -12.65 -12.55 18.66
N ARG A 73 -12.75 -12.22 19.96
CA ARG A 73 -12.82 -10.83 20.43
C ARG A 73 -11.52 -10.08 20.18
N ASN A 74 -10.39 -10.71 20.48
CA ASN A 74 -9.07 -10.11 20.29
C ASN A 74 -8.76 -9.83 18.80
N ILE A 75 -9.17 -10.72 17.88
CA ILE A 75 -9.04 -10.52 16.44
C ILE A 75 -9.82 -9.29 15.97
N LYS A 76 -11.04 -9.07 16.49
CA LYS A 76 -11.83 -7.87 16.14
C LYS A 76 -11.16 -6.59 16.62
N ILE A 77 -10.62 -6.58 17.84
CA ILE A 77 -9.90 -5.44 18.39
C ILE A 77 -8.64 -5.18 17.56
N ALA A 78 -7.85 -6.21 17.26
CA ALA A 78 -6.64 -6.11 16.44
C ALA A 78 -6.95 -5.60 15.02
N ALA A 79 -8.04 -6.05 14.40
CA ALA A 79 -8.49 -5.55 13.11
C ALA A 79 -8.88 -4.07 13.17
N GLY A 80 -9.58 -3.65 14.23
CA GLY A 80 -9.92 -2.24 14.47
C GLY A 80 -8.67 -1.36 14.64
N VAL A 81 -7.70 -1.81 15.44
CA VAL A 81 -6.42 -1.10 15.64
C VAL A 81 -5.65 -1.00 14.32
N MET A 82 -5.49 -2.11 13.59
CA MET A 82 -4.80 -2.07 12.29
C MET A 82 -5.52 -1.18 11.29
N PHE A 83 -6.85 -1.11 11.30
CA PHE A 83 -7.61 -0.21 10.43
C PHE A 83 -7.31 1.26 10.74
N VAL A 84 -7.25 1.65 12.02
CA VAL A 84 -6.83 3.00 12.41
C VAL A 84 -5.39 3.27 11.97
N CYS A 85 -4.47 2.31 12.18
CA CYS A 85 -3.09 2.42 11.70
C CYS A 85 -3.00 2.57 10.18
N LEU A 86 -3.86 1.88 9.42
CA LEU A 86 -3.93 2.01 7.96
C LEU A 86 -4.36 3.43 7.56
N LEU A 87 -5.38 3.99 8.20
CA LEU A 87 -5.82 5.37 7.91
C LEU A 87 -4.70 6.38 8.17
N VAL A 88 -3.97 6.22 9.29
CA VAL A 88 -2.80 7.06 9.61
C VAL A 88 -1.70 6.88 8.57
N ALA A 89 -1.40 5.65 8.17
CA ALA A 89 -0.37 5.35 7.17
C ALA A 89 -0.72 5.93 5.79
N VAL A 90 -1.98 5.83 5.36
CA VAL A 90 -2.45 6.42 4.10
C VAL A 90 -2.36 7.95 4.15
N GLY A 91 -2.77 8.57 5.26
CA GLY A 91 -2.65 10.01 5.46
C GLY A 91 -1.18 10.47 5.42
N PHE A 92 -0.30 9.77 6.14
CA PHE A 92 1.14 10.02 6.14
C PHE A 92 1.75 9.87 4.74
N TYR A 93 1.40 8.78 4.04
CA TYR A 93 1.86 8.52 2.69
C TYR A 93 1.41 9.60 1.70
N THR A 94 0.18 10.08 1.82
CA THR A 94 -0.35 11.16 0.99
C THR A 94 0.42 12.46 1.22
N GLN A 95 0.71 12.80 2.49
CA GLN A 95 1.54 13.97 2.79
C GLN A 95 2.95 13.83 2.24
N LEU A 96 3.53 12.64 2.35
CA LEU A 96 4.85 12.35 1.80
C LEU A 96 4.85 12.49 0.28
N PHE A 97 3.85 11.93 -0.41
CA PHE A 97 3.66 12.07 -1.86
C PHE A 97 3.63 13.54 -2.27
N ILE A 98 2.81 14.37 -1.63
CA ILE A 98 2.68 15.80 -1.96
C ILE A 98 4.00 16.56 -1.71
N LYS A 99 4.74 16.21 -0.66
CA LYS A 99 6.00 16.88 -0.30
C LYS A 99 7.18 16.44 -1.15
N SER A 100 7.19 15.18 -1.58
CA SER A 100 8.33 14.54 -2.26
C SER A 100 8.14 14.41 -3.76
N THR A 101 7.00 14.85 -4.31
CA THR A 101 6.76 14.86 -5.76
C THR A 101 6.41 16.25 -6.28
N PHE A 102 6.55 16.43 -7.59
CA PHE A 102 6.03 17.55 -8.34
C PHE A 102 5.32 17.05 -9.60
N LYS A 103 4.32 17.81 -10.05
CA LYS A 103 3.62 17.56 -11.30
C LYS A 103 4.44 18.16 -12.44
N PHE A 104 4.53 17.46 -13.57
CA PHE A 104 5.08 18.02 -14.80
C PHE A 104 4.19 17.64 -15.97
N LYS A 105 3.89 18.62 -16.81
CA LYS A 105 3.18 18.45 -18.07
C LYS A 105 4.16 18.79 -19.18
N GLY A 106 4.52 17.80 -19.99
CA GLY A 106 5.42 18.00 -21.13
C GLY A 106 4.85 19.04 -22.10
N PHE A 107 5.74 19.75 -22.81
CA PHE A 107 5.35 20.82 -23.72
C PHE A 107 4.38 20.34 -24.82
N ASP A 108 4.54 19.09 -25.28
CA ASP A 108 3.69 18.48 -26.31
C ASP A 108 2.71 17.42 -25.78
N SER A 109 2.71 17.15 -24.47
CA SER A 109 1.89 16.08 -23.88
C SER A 109 0.71 16.63 -23.10
N ASN A 110 -0.48 16.09 -23.38
CA ASN A 110 -1.66 16.41 -22.59
C ASN A 110 -1.74 15.61 -21.27
N THR A 111 -0.79 14.72 -21.01
CA THR A 111 -0.74 13.92 -19.78
C THR A 111 0.13 14.57 -18.71
N VAL A 112 -0.41 14.70 -17.50
CA VAL A 112 0.36 15.08 -16.31
C VAL A 112 1.02 13.84 -15.74
N SER A 113 2.33 13.92 -15.54
CA SER A 113 3.14 12.90 -14.86
C SER A 113 3.70 13.48 -13.56
N TYR A 114 3.91 12.61 -12.58
CA TYR A 114 4.53 12.99 -11.30
C TYR A 114 5.98 12.51 -11.25
N TYR A 115 6.86 13.36 -10.76
CA TYR A 115 8.29 13.11 -10.63
C TYR A 115 8.74 13.37 -9.20
N VAL A 116 9.77 12.67 -8.75
CA VAL A 116 10.30 12.80 -7.40
C VAL A 116 11.21 14.02 -7.33
N LYS A 117 10.99 14.90 -6.34
CA LYS A 117 11.85 16.04 -6.02
C LYS A 117 12.61 15.84 -4.72
N GLY A 118 13.70 16.59 -4.56
CA GLY A 118 14.36 16.75 -3.28
C GLY A 118 13.60 17.67 -2.33
N SER A 119 14.08 17.76 -1.09
CA SER A 119 13.59 18.68 -0.07
C SER A 119 13.98 20.12 -0.40
N LYS A 120 13.17 21.08 0.03
CA LYS A 120 13.46 22.52 -0.18
C LYS A 120 14.79 22.96 0.45
N ASP A 121 15.17 22.33 1.56
CA ASP A 121 16.44 22.62 2.24
C ASP A 121 17.66 22.08 1.47
N ALA A 122 17.43 21.25 0.45
CA ALA A 122 18.44 20.62 -0.37
C ALA A 122 18.45 21.16 -1.82
N TYR A 123 17.99 22.41 -2.03
CA TYR A 123 18.16 23.08 -3.30
C TYR A 123 19.66 23.26 -3.62
N SER A 124 20.02 23.06 -4.88
CA SER A 124 21.36 23.35 -5.37
C SER A 124 21.62 24.87 -5.38
N ALA A 125 22.91 25.25 -5.44
CA ALA A 125 23.30 26.65 -5.56
C ALA A 125 22.69 27.32 -6.82
N SER A 126 22.64 26.60 -7.95
CA SER A 126 22.04 27.07 -9.19
C SER A 126 20.53 27.30 -9.07
N ALA A 127 19.81 26.44 -8.34
CA ALA A 127 18.38 26.62 -8.09
C ALA A 127 18.10 27.86 -7.25
N LEU A 128 18.89 28.07 -6.19
CA LEU A 128 18.76 29.25 -5.34
C LEU A 128 19.06 30.54 -6.11
N GLU A 129 20.10 30.54 -6.94
CA GLU A 129 20.43 31.69 -7.79
C GLU A 129 19.32 31.99 -8.80
N PHE A 130 18.78 30.95 -9.46
CA PHE A 130 17.68 31.11 -10.42
C PHE A 130 16.43 31.68 -9.75
N LYS A 131 16.02 31.18 -8.58
CA LYS A 131 14.88 31.71 -7.81
C LYS A 131 15.09 33.16 -7.36
N LYS A 132 16.34 33.54 -7.05
CA LYS A 132 16.68 34.93 -6.70
C LYS A 132 16.53 35.87 -7.90
N LYS A 133 16.89 35.41 -9.11
CA LYS A 133 16.73 36.19 -10.36
C LYS A 133 15.29 36.23 -10.86
N HIS A 134 14.48 35.23 -10.51
CA HIS A 134 13.08 35.10 -10.94
C HIS A 134 12.14 34.90 -9.74
N PRO A 135 11.88 35.96 -8.92
CA PRO A 135 11.12 35.85 -7.69
C PRO A 135 9.63 35.48 -7.90
N VAL A 136 9.12 35.62 -9.11
CA VAL A 136 7.76 35.20 -9.49
C VAL A 136 7.60 33.67 -9.53
N ILE A 137 8.71 32.92 -9.58
CA ILE A 137 8.71 31.45 -9.61
C ILE A 137 8.63 30.91 -8.17
N THR A 138 7.41 30.65 -7.72
CA THR A 138 7.14 30.13 -6.37
C THR A 138 7.01 28.61 -6.32
N SER A 139 6.70 27.98 -7.45
CA SER A 139 6.39 26.56 -7.54
C SER A 139 7.60 25.73 -7.98
N ASP A 140 7.64 24.46 -7.56
CA ASP A 140 8.72 23.54 -7.96
C ASP A 140 8.56 23.09 -9.42
N ASP A 141 7.32 23.04 -9.90
CA ASP A 141 6.99 22.75 -11.29
C ASP A 141 7.47 23.84 -12.24
N ASP A 142 7.26 25.11 -11.91
CA ASP A 142 7.74 26.24 -12.72
C ASP A 142 9.27 26.34 -12.67
N LEU A 143 9.89 26.05 -11.51
CA LEU A 143 11.34 26.03 -11.37
C LEU A 143 11.98 25.03 -12.34
N ILE A 144 11.45 23.82 -12.40
CA ILE A 144 11.98 22.77 -13.29
C ILE A 144 11.69 23.08 -14.74
N ARG A 145 10.49 23.58 -15.04
CA ARG A 145 10.06 23.85 -16.42
C ARG A 145 10.81 25.03 -17.03
N GLU A 146 10.82 26.18 -16.35
CA GLU A 146 11.36 27.43 -16.87
C GLU A 146 12.86 27.55 -16.60
N GLY A 147 13.37 26.97 -15.51
CA GLY A 147 14.78 27.11 -15.11
C GLY A 147 15.69 26.01 -15.62
N PHE A 148 15.22 24.76 -15.63
CA PHE A 148 16.08 23.60 -15.90
C PHE A 148 15.67 22.80 -17.12
N GLY A 149 14.61 23.18 -17.82
CA GLY A 149 14.22 22.59 -19.10
C GLY A 149 13.54 21.23 -19.00
N GLY A 150 13.10 20.81 -17.80
CA GLY A 150 12.30 19.60 -17.61
C GLY A 150 12.80 18.62 -16.54
N PRO A 151 12.03 17.54 -16.30
CA PRO A 151 12.24 16.62 -15.18
C PRO A 151 13.56 15.84 -15.25
N GLU A 152 14.11 15.61 -16.44
CA GLU A 152 15.41 14.94 -16.63
C GLU A 152 16.58 15.73 -16.04
N HIS A 153 16.37 17.02 -15.74
CA HIS A 153 17.35 17.91 -15.16
C HIS A 153 17.05 18.27 -13.70
N LYS A 154 16.18 17.52 -13.03
CA LYS A 154 15.84 17.72 -11.61
C LYS A 154 17.05 17.64 -10.66
N SER A 155 18.09 16.88 -11.01
CA SER A 155 19.35 16.81 -10.27
C SER A 155 20.16 18.11 -10.32
N LYS A 156 19.84 19.03 -11.25
CA LYS A 156 20.37 20.39 -11.25
C LYS A 156 19.64 21.30 -10.26
N ALA A 157 18.42 20.95 -9.86
CA ALA A 157 17.60 21.75 -8.95
C ALA A 157 17.75 21.31 -7.49
N TRP A 158 17.86 20.01 -7.23
CA TRP A 158 18.05 19.43 -5.90
C TRP A 158 19.26 18.52 -5.87
N THR A 159 19.82 18.30 -4.68
CA THR A 159 20.86 17.28 -4.50
C THR A 159 20.31 15.88 -4.77
N GLU A 160 21.15 15.03 -5.36
CA GLU A 160 20.79 13.65 -5.70
C GLU A 160 20.42 12.86 -4.44
N ASP A 161 21.18 13.02 -3.36
CA ASP A 161 20.90 12.37 -2.07
C ASP A 161 19.50 12.68 -1.54
N SER A 162 19.04 13.93 -1.69
CA SER A 162 17.72 14.32 -1.23
C SER A 162 16.61 13.72 -2.09
N ILE A 163 16.82 13.63 -3.41
CA ILE A 163 15.90 12.95 -4.33
C ILE A 163 15.81 11.46 -3.97
N GLN A 164 16.95 10.80 -3.76
CA GLN A 164 17.02 9.37 -3.42
C GLN A 164 16.39 9.09 -2.04
N GLN A 165 16.62 9.95 -1.05
CA GLN A 165 15.98 9.81 0.27
C GLN A 165 14.46 9.92 0.17
N ASN A 166 13.96 10.87 -0.62
CA ASN A 166 12.53 11.04 -0.85
C ASN A 166 11.93 9.87 -1.64
N LEU A 167 12.65 9.36 -2.65
CA LEU A 167 12.29 8.15 -3.38
C LEU A 167 12.12 6.96 -2.41
N LEU A 168 13.11 6.73 -1.56
CA LEU A 168 13.11 5.64 -0.59
C LEU A 168 11.97 5.79 0.43
N ASN A 169 11.74 7.00 0.94
CA ASN A 169 10.64 7.27 1.86
C ASN A 169 9.29 6.93 1.21
N LEU A 170 9.09 7.32 -0.06
CA LEU A 170 7.87 7.02 -0.81
C LEU A 170 7.69 5.52 -1.01
N ILE A 171 8.75 4.79 -1.30
CA ILE A 171 8.71 3.32 -1.38
C ILE A 171 8.33 2.71 -0.03
N LEU A 172 8.96 3.13 1.07
CA LEU A 172 8.68 2.62 2.41
C LEU A 172 7.24 2.91 2.85
N GLY A 173 6.77 4.14 2.64
CA GLY A 173 5.39 4.52 2.97
C GLY A 173 4.37 3.70 2.19
N TYR A 174 4.63 3.46 0.90
CA TYR A 174 3.81 2.57 0.08
C TYR A 174 3.76 1.14 0.63
N CYS A 175 4.93 0.54 0.91
CA CYS A 175 5.01 -0.81 1.47
C CYS A 175 4.26 -0.92 2.80
N MET A 176 4.35 0.09 3.66
CA MET A 176 3.63 0.13 4.94
C MET A 176 2.11 0.09 4.73
N VAL A 177 1.58 0.88 3.80
CA VAL A 177 0.14 0.90 3.46
C VAL A 177 -0.31 -0.48 2.97
N VAL A 178 0.45 -1.07 2.03
CA VAL A 178 0.10 -2.38 1.46
C VAL A 178 0.12 -3.49 2.51
N MET A 179 1.14 -3.52 3.37
CA MET A 179 1.24 -4.52 4.46
C MET A 179 0.09 -4.40 5.46
N LEU A 180 -0.24 -3.19 5.90
CA LEU A 180 -1.36 -2.95 6.82
C LEU A 180 -2.69 -3.35 6.19
N PHE A 181 -2.91 -2.96 4.93
CA PHE A 181 -4.13 -3.30 4.20
C PHE A 181 -4.30 -4.81 4.07
N ALA A 182 -3.27 -5.51 3.62
CA ALA A 182 -3.29 -6.96 3.49
C ALA A 182 -3.45 -7.67 4.84
N GLY A 183 -2.81 -7.17 5.90
CA GLY A 183 -2.99 -7.66 7.27
C GLY A 183 -4.44 -7.56 7.74
N ILE A 184 -5.12 -6.45 7.47
CA ILE A 184 -6.55 -6.27 7.79
C ILE A 184 -7.41 -7.29 7.04
N ILE A 185 -7.20 -7.44 5.73
CA ILE A 185 -7.98 -8.42 4.94
C ILE A 185 -7.76 -9.84 5.47
N SER A 186 -6.53 -10.20 5.81
CA SER A 186 -6.22 -11.50 6.43
C SER A 186 -7.01 -11.72 7.73
N LEU A 187 -7.00 -10.74 8.65
CA LEU A 187 -7.74 -10.84 9.90
C LEU A 187 -9.26 -10.89 9.70
N LEU A 188 -9.80 -10.13 8.75
CA LEU A 188 -11.23 -10.14 8.44
C LEU A 188 -11.65 -11.51 7.88
N CYS A 189 -10.88 -12.09 6.97
CA CYS A 189 -11.10 -13.43 6.44
C CYS A 189 -11.09 -14.48 7.56
N GLU A 190 -10.17 -14.37 8.52
CA GLU A 190 -10.13 -15.27 9.66
C GLU A 190 -11.33 -15.10 10.59
N SER A 191 -11.74 -13.85 10.87
CA SER A 191 -12.92 -13.54 11.67
C SER A 191 -14.20 -14.15 11.08
N LEU A 192 -14.39 -14.04 9.76
CA LEU A 192 -15.52 -14.63 9.03
C LEU A 192 -15.49 -16.17 9.11
N TYR A 193 -14.31 -16.77 8.97
CA TYR A 193 -14.15 -18.23 9.08
C TYR A 193 -14.45 -18.75 10.49
N VAL A 194 -14.08 -17.99 11.54
CA VAL A 194 -14.40 -18.35 12.93
C VAL A 194 -15.91 -18.23 13.18
N ALA A 195 -16.57 -17.18 12.69
CA ALA A 195 -18.02 -16.98 12.84
C ALA A 195 -18.84 -18.13 12.25
N LYS A 196 -18.48 -18.62 11.05
CA LYS A 196 -19.20 -19.70 10.35
C LYS A 196 -19.05 -21.07 11.02
N ARG A 197 -18.00 -21.29 11.83
CA ARG A 197 -17.70 -22.58 12.49
C ARG A 197 -18.22 -22.71 13.92
N SER A 198 -18.81 -21.66 14.51
CA SER A 198 -19.49 -21.78 15.80
C SER A 198 -20.77 -22.61 15.62
N PRO A 199 -20.83 -23.87 16.08
CA PRO A 199 -22.03 -24.68 15.95
C PRO A 199 -23.16 -23.99 16.71
N GLN A 200 -24.35 -23.97 16.12
CA GLN A 200 -25.59 -23.75 16.86
C GLN A 200 -25.53 -24.59 18.14
N LYS A 201 -25.66 -23.92 19.30
CA LYS A 201 -25.88 -24.58 20.58
C LYS A 201 -26.94 -25.66 20.37
N LYS A 202 -26.59 -26.92 20.66
CA LYS A 202 -27.53 -28.03 20.85
C LYS A 202 -28.76 -27.47 21.57
N LYS A 203 -29.90 -27.48 20.88
CA LYS A 203 -31.23 -27.39 21.50
C LYS A 203 -31.20 -28.48 22.58
N LYS A 204 -31.26 -28.09 23.86
CA LYS A 204 -31.46 -29.06 24.93
C LYS A 204 -32.83 -29.67 24.67
N GLU A 205 -32.87 -30.91 24.17
CA GLU A 205 -34.05 -31.73 24.32
C GLU A 205 -34.27 -31.90 25.82
N VAL A 206 -35.30 -31.23 26.32
CA VAL A 206 -35.87 -31.49 27.63
C VAL A 206 -36.58 -32.83 27.47
N VAL A 207 -35.87 -33.92 27.79
CA VAL A 207 -36.51 -35.21 28.00
C VAL A 207 -37.19 -35.11 29.37
N THR A 208 -38.50 -34.86 29.35
CA THR A 208 -39.36 -35.09 30.53
C THR A 208 -39.47 -36.59 30.75
N PRO A 209 -39.06 -37.13 31.90
CA PRO A 209 -39.42 -38.49 32.28
C PRO A 209 -40.94 -38.52 32.59
N VAL A 210 -41.64 -39.47 31.96
CA VAL A 210 -43.00 -39.91 32.33
C VAL A 210 -42.87 -41.15 33.19
#